data_AF-A0A7Y3C762-F1
#
_entry.id   AF-A0A7Y3C762-F1
#
_cell.length_a   1.000
_cell.length_b   1.000
_cell.length_c   1.000
_cell.angle_alpha   90.00
_cell.angle_beta   90.00
_cell.angle_gamma   90.00
#
_symmetry.space_group_name_H-M   'P 1'
#
loop_
_entity.id
_entity.type
_entity.pdbx_description
1 polymer ?
#
loop_
_entity_poly.entity_id
_entity_poly.type
_entity_poly.pdbx_seq_one_letter_code
_entity_poly.pdbx_strand_id
1 'polypeptide(L)'
;MIKQISSLQNPMIKELILIKEKSRARRRSGKFLIEGLREVSLAIKGGYTMQSILFNPAVISIDKVNDLIGNQTECIEVSSEVYERLAYRESTQGIIAVSEAKSFDLETISLSENPLILVAEAPEKPGNIGALFRTADAANIDAVIIANPKTDLFNPNIIRSSVGCVFTNNIATGSTEEIISFLKQHNINLYCASLQASIPYHT
;
A
#
# COMPACT_ATOMS: atom_id res chain seq x y z
N MET A 1 3.95 -19.33 -23.57
CA MET A 1 3.32 -20.25 -22.58
C MET A 1 3.30 -19.54 -21.24
N ILE A 2 2.15 -19.48 -20.59
CA ILE A 2 1.98 -18.87 -19.26
C ILE A 2 2.39 -19.91 -18.22
N LYS A 3 3.11 -19.47 -17.18
CA LYS A 3 3.53 -20.35 -16.09
C LYS A 3 2.30 -20.74 -15.25
N GLN A 4 2.19 -22.02 -14.91
CA GLN A 4 1.08 -22.56 -14.12
C GLN A 4 1.59 -23.12 -12.79
N ILE A 5 0.92 -22.78 -11.68
CA ILE A 5 1.26 -23.28 -10.34
C ILE A 5 -0.01 -23.74 -9.63
N SER A 6 -0.11 -25.04 -9.37
CA SER A 6 -1.25 -25.64 -8.66
C SER A 6 -0.93 -26.12 -7.25
N SER A 7 0.35 -26.20 -6.86
CA SER A 7 0.78 -26.79 -5.59
C SER A 7 1.17 -25.73 -4.55
N LEU A 8 0.60 -25.84 -3.34
CA LEU A 8 1.02 -25.07 -2.17
C LEU A 8 2.47 -25.37 -1.73
N GLN A 9 3.04 -26.49 -2.17
CA GLN A 9 4.42 -26.85 -1.86
C GLN A 9 5.44 -26.12 -2.74
N ASN A 10 4.99 -25.45 -3.81
CA ASN A 10 5.85 -24.69 -4.70
C ASN A 10 6.65 -23.63 -3.89
N PRO A 11 7.99 -23.54 -4.08
CA PRO A 11 8.82 -22.61 -3.32
C PRO A 11 8.36 -21.15 -3.38
N MET A 12 7.89 -20.69 -4.55
CA MET A 12 7.35 -19.34 -4.73
C MET A 12 6.12 -19.13 -3.85
N ILE A 13 5.17 -20.06 -3.86
CA ILE A 13 3.94 -19.93 -3.08
C ILE A 13 4.24 -19.92 -1.58
N LYS A 14 5.18 -20.74 -1.11
CA LYS A 14 5.64 -20.70 0.29
C LYS A 14 6.22 -19.35 0.67
N GLU A 15 7.03 -18.74 -0.20
CA GLU A 15 7.59 -17.41 0.01
C GLU A 15 6.47 -16.35 0.08
N LEU A 16 5.53 -16.37 -0.87
CA LEU A 16 4.43 -15.40 -0.91
C LEU A 16 3.52 -15.50 0.34
N ILE A 17 3.28 -16.71 0.86
CA ILE A 17 2.56 -16.90 2.13
C ILE A 17 3.31 -16.22 3.29
N LEU A 18 4.64 -16.36 3.36
CA LEU A 18 5.44 -15.71 4.40
C LEU A 18 5.41 -14.18 4.26
N ILE A 19 5.50 -13.65 3.03
CA ILE A 19 5.40 -12.22 2.71
C ILE A 19 4.02 -11.67 3.11
N LYS A 20 2.93 -12.41 2.86
CA LYS A 20 1.57 -12.07 3.28
C LYS A 20 1.50 -11.91 4.80
N GLU A 21 2.00 -12.89 5.55
CA GLU A 21 1.78 -13.00 6.99
C GLU A 21 2.76 -12.19 7.85
N LYS A 22 4.02 -12.03 7.42
CA LYS A 22 5.10 -11.52 8.27
C LYS A 22 5.71 -10.24 7.71
N SER A 23 5.61 -9.13 8.46
CA SER A 23 6.27 -7.87 8.10
C SER A 23 7.78 -8.01 7.91
N ARG A 24 8.45 -8.82 8.76
CA ARG A 24 9.89 -9.10 8.61
C ARG A 24 10.23 -9.78 7.27
N ALA A 25 9.34 -10.63 6.75
CA ALA A 25 9.53 -11.25 5.44
C ALA A 25 9.39 -10.23 4.31
N ARG A 26 8.40 -9.32 4.39
CA ARG A 26 8.26 -8.20 3.43
C ARG A 26 9.49 -7.31 3.41
N ARG A 27 9.94 -6.85 4.59
CA ARG A 27 11.14 -6.00 4.72
C ARG A 27 12.39 -6.66 4.15
N ARG A 28 12.60 -7.96 4.43
CA ARG A 28 13.78 -8.69 3.94
C ARG A 28 13.74 -8.94 2.44
N SER A 29 12.57 -9.21 1.88
CA SER A 29 12.41 -9.47 0.45
C SER A 29 12.32 -8.21 -0.39
N GLY A 30 11.96 -7.06 0.22
CA GLY A 30 11.61 -5.84 -0.51
C GLY A 30 10.30 -5.97 -1.29
N LYS A 31 9.45 -6.95 -0.95
CA LYS A 31 8.23 -7.29 -1.70
C LYS A 31 7.00 -7.30 -0.81
N PHE A 32 5.84 -7.10 -1.43
CA PHE A 32 4.55 -7.24 -0.78
C PHE A 32 3.47 -7.70 -1.76
N LEU A 33 2.34 -8.15 -1.21
CA LEU A 33 1.20 -8.62 -1.99
C LEU A 33 0.11 -7.55 -2.08
N ILE A 34 -0.47 -7.42 -3.26
CA ILE A 34 -1.63 -6.55 -3.53
C ILE A 34 -2.73 -7.44 -4.07
N GLU A 35 -3.87 -7.46 -3.41
CA GLU A 35 -5.01 -8.28 -3.79
C GLU A 35 -6.15 -7.41 -4.31
N GLY A 36 -6.74 -7.79 -5.45
CA GLY A 36 -7.88 -7.10 -6.06
C GLY A 36 -7.50 -6.25 -7.27
N LEU A 37 -8.38 -6.21 -8.28
CA LEU A 37 -8.12 -5.47 -9.52
C LEU A 37 -7.99 -3.97 -9.26
N ARG A 38 -8.82 -3.43 -8.37
CA ARG A 38 -8.82 -2.01 -8.04
C ARG A 38 -7.51 -1.62 -7.37
N GLU A 39 -7.11 -2.35 -6.35
CA GLU A 39 -5.87 -2.09 -5.60
C GLU A 39 -4.64 -2.23 -6.49
N VAL A 40 -4.60 -3.25 -7.36
CA VAL A 40 -3.51 -3.42 -8.34
C VAL A 40 -3.49 -2.27 -9.35
N SER A 41 -4.66 -1.85 -9.85
CA SER A 41 -4.76 -0.69 -10.76
C SER A 41 -4.26 0.61 -10.12
N LEU A 42 -4.63 0.86 -8.86
CA LEU A 42 -4.15 2.03 -8.11
C LEU A 42 -2.65 1.95 -7.82
N ALA A 43 -2.10 0.76 -7.56
CA ALA A 43 -0.67 0.55 -7.40
C ALA A 43 0.11 0.89 -8.68
N ILE A 44 -0.38 0.43 -9.83
CA ILE A 44 0.22 0.75 -11.14
C ILE A 44 0.14 2.26 -11.40
N LYS A 45 -1.01 2.90 -11.15
CA LYS A 45 -1.17 4.36 -11.27
C LYS A 45 -0.24 5.13 -10.32
N GLY A 46 -0.01 4.60 -9.12
CA GLY A 46 0.95 5.09 -8.14
C GLY A 46 2.42 4.84 -8.50
N GLY A 47 2.68 4.28 -9.68
CA GLY A 47 4.02 3.99 -10.19
C GLY A 47 4.75 2.89 -9.42
N TYR A 48 4.04 1.94 -8.84
CA TYR A 48 4.65 0.74 -8.24
C TYR A 48 4.99 -0.29 -9.31
N THR A 49 6.16 -0.92 -9.16
CA THR A 49 6.64 -1.96 -10.08
C THR A 49 6.05 -3.31 -9.69
N MET A 50 5.25 -3.89 -10.59
CA MET A 50 4.73 -5.25 -10.43
C MET A 50 5.77 -6.25 -10.92
N GLN A 51 6.24 -7.13 -10.05
CA GLN A 51 7.14 -8.21 -10.42
C GLN A 51 6.41 -9.33 -11.16
N SER A 52 5.26 -9.73 -10.61
CA SER A 52 4.45 -10.81 -11.17
C SER A 52 2.99 -10.64 -10.78
N ILE A 53 2.09 -11.08 -11.66
CA ILE A 53 0.67 -11.23 -11.38
C ILE A 53 0.31 -12.70 -11.28
N LEU A 54 -0.26 -13.09 -10.15
CA LEU A 54 -0.88 -14.40 -9.98
C LEU A 54 -2.38 -14.23 -10.23
N PHE A 55 -2.95 -15.05 -11.11
CA PHE A 55 -4.38 -15.00 -11.41
C PHE A 55 -5.01 -16.38 -11.41
N ASN A 56 -6.26 -16.46 -10.95
CA ASN A 56 -7.06 -17.68 -11.02
C ASN A 56 -7.97 -17.62 -12.26
N PRO A 57 -7.75 -18.49 -13.27
CA PRO A 57 -8.53 -18.48 -14.52
C PRO A 57 -9.99 -18.83 -14.31
N ALA A 58 -10.37 -19.45 -13.18
CA ALA A 58 -11.76 -19.73 -12.84
C ALA A 58 -12.54 -18.45 -12.44
N VAL A 59 -11.85 -17.36 -12.11
CA VAL A 59 -12.44 -16.12 -11.61
C VAL A 59 -12.21 -14.94 -12.56
N ILE A 60 -11.04 -14.87 -13.20
CA ILE A 60 -10.68 -13.79 -14.13
C ILE A 60 -9.99 -14.35 -15.37
N SER A 61 -10.35 -13.81 -16.54
CA SER A 61 -9.68 -14.15 -17.80
C SER A 61 -8.31 -13.49 -17.89
N ILE A 62 -7.40 -14.15 -18.60
CA ILE A 62 -6.06 -13.59 -18.89
C ILE A 62 -6.15 -12.26 -19.66
N ASP A 63 -7.15 -12.09 -20.53
CA ASP A 63 -7.32 -10.84 -21.30
C ASP A 63 -7.51 -9.64 -20.36
N LYS A 64 -8.35 -9.77 -19.33
CA LYS A 64 -8.54 -8.70 -18.32
C LYS A 64 -7.28 -8.40 -17.52
N VAL A 65 -6.46 -9.42 -17.28
CA VAL A 65 -5.17 -9.26 -16.58
C VAL A 65 -4.19 -8.51 -17.48
N ASN A 66 -4.11 -8.88 -18.76
CA ASN A 66 -3.25 -8.23 -19.74
C ASN A 66 -3.67 -6.77 -20.01
N ASP A 67 -4.98 -6.49 -20.05
CA ASP A 67 -5.52 -5.13 -20.16
C ASP A 67 -5.06 -4.22 -19.01
N LEU A 68 -4.84 -4.79 -17.82
CA LEU A 68 -4.44 -4.05 -16.63
C LEU A 68 -2.93 -3.74 -16.59
N ILE A 69 -2.08 -4.71 -16.96
CA ILE A 69 -0.62 -4.64 -16.73
C ILE A 69 0.21 -4.49 -18.02
N GLY A 70 -0.41 -4.63 -19.20
CA GLY A 70 0.28 -4.75 -20.47
C GLY A 70 1.09 -6.05 -20.61
N ASN A 71 2.07 -6.08 -21.52
CA ASN A 71 2.86 -7.28 -21.85
C ASN A 71 4.20 -7.40 -21.09
N GLN A 72 4.45 -6.57 -20.08
CA GLN A 72 5.78 -6.45 -19.45
C GLN A 72 5.91 -7.19 -18.11
N THR A 73 4.79 -7.60 -17.51
CA THR A 73 4.77 -8.24 -16.19
C THR A 73 4.57 -9.75 -16.32
N GLU A 74 5.28 -10.57 -15.53
CA GLU A 74 5.10 -12.03 -15.56
C GLU A 74 3.69 -12.42 -15.05
N CYS A 75 2.87 -12.99 -15.94
CA CYS A 75 1.59 -13.59 -15.55
C CYS A 75 1.79 -15.06 -15.16
N ILE A 76 1.20 -15.45 -14.03
CA ILE A 76 1.24 -16.80 -13.49
C ILE A 76 -0.19 -17.24 -13.20
N GLU A 77 -0.61 -18.29 -13.87
CA GLU A 77 -1.90 -18.92 -13.62
C GLU A 77 -1.79 -19.80 -12.37
N VAL A 78 -2.74 -19.68 -11.45
CA VAL A 78 -2.79 -20.46 -10.21
C VAL A 78 -4.10 -21.20 -10.03
N SER A 79 -4.04 -22.37 -9.37
CA SER A 79 -5.25 -23.09 -8.97
C SER A 79 -6.05 -22.29 -7.93
N SER A 80 -7.35 -22.59 -7.79
CA SER A 80 -8.20 -21.99 -6.74
C SER A 80 -7.64 -22.23 -5.34
N GLU A 81 -7.09 -23.41 -5.07
CA GLU A 81 -6.48 -23.73 -3.77
C GLU A 81 -5.28 -22.81 -3.45
N VAL A 82 -4.39 -22.59 -4.44
CA VAL A 82 -3.24 -21.69 -4.28
C VAL A 82 -3.72 -20.25 -4.11
N TYR A 83 -4.69 -19.84 -4.92
CA TYR A 83 -5.29 -18.51 -4.86
C TYR A 83 -5.90 -18.22 -3.49
N GLU A 84 -6.79 -19.09 -3.00
CA GLU A 84 -7.48 -18.94 -1.71
C GLU A 84 -6.48 -18.88 -0.54
N ARG A 85 -5.37 -19.64 -0.63
CA ARG A 85 -4.34 -19.58 0.40
C ARG A 85 -3.63 -18.22 0.44
N LEU A 86 -3.40 -17.60 -0.71
CA LEU A 86 -2.75 -16.29 -0.82
C LEU A 86 -3.72 -15.13 -0.61
N ALA A 87 -4.97 -15.29 -1.01
CA ALA A 87 -6.04 -14.32 -0.85
C ALA A 87 -6.24 -13.96 0.63
N TYR A 88 -6.47 -12.68 0.90
CA TYR A 88 -6.81 -12.18 2.23
C TYR A 88 -8.33 -12.19 2.46
N ARG A 89 -9.16 -12.33 1.41
CA ARG A 89 -10.61 -12.53 1.51
C ARG A 89 -11.07 -13.79 0.79
N GLU A 90 -12.24 -14.30 1.17
CA GLU A 90 -12.91 -15.42 0.50
C GLU A 90 -13.51 -15.05 -0.88
N SER A 91 -13.78 -13.76 -1.13
CA SER A 91 -14.35 -13.27 -2.40
C SER A 91 -13.51 -12.17 -3.02
N THR A 92 -12.51 -12.56 -3.83
CA THR A 92 -11.66 -11.60 -4.53
C THR A 92 -11.65 -11.82 -6.03
N GLN A 93 -11.31 -10.76 -6.77
CA GLN A 93 -11.46 -10.63 -8.22
C GLN A 93 -10.46 -11.48 -9.03
N GLY A 94 -9.97 -12.58 -8.47
CA GLY A 94 -9.12 -13.56 -9.14
C GLY A 94 -7.68 -13.13 -9.37
N ILE A 95 -7.20 -12.04 -8.75
CA ILE A 95 -5.87 -11.46 -9.01
C ILE A 95 -5.12 -11.08 -7.73
N ILE A 96 -3.84 -11.44 -7.69
CA ILE A 96 -2.88 -11.02 -6.66
C ILE A 96 -1.59 -10.58 -7.36
N ALA A 97 -1.17 -9.35 -7.15
CA ALA A 97 0.11 -8.86 -7.60
C ALA A 97 1.19 -9.03 -6.54
N VAL A 98 2.41 -9.32 -6.98
CA VAL A 98 3.63 -9.19 -6.20
C VAL A 98 4.32 -7.91 -6.64
N SER A 99 4.46 -6.95 -5.73
CA SER A 99 5.03 -5.64 -6.01
C SER A 99 6.33 -5.44 -5.23
N GLU A 100 7.24 -4.64 -5.80
CA GLU A 100 8.39 -4.10 -5.08
C GLU A 100 7.96 -2.97 -4.14
N ALA A 101 8.49 -2.99 -2.93
CA ALA A 101 8.28 -1.96 -1.93
C ALA A 101 9.03 -0.68 -2.31
N LYS A 102 8.37 0.47 -2.17
CA LYS A 102 9.01 1.78 -2.24
C LYS A 102 9.52 2.19 -0.85
N SER A 103 10.57 3.01 -0.81
CA SER A 103 10.92 3.74 0.41
C SER A 103 9.91 4.88 0.63
N PHE A 104 9.80 5.31 1.88
CA PHE A 104 8.94 6.42 2.30
C PHE A 104 9.79 7.49 2.98
N ASP A 105 10.89 7.86 2.32
CA ASP A 105 11.86 8.78 2.87
C ASP A 105 11.33 10.21 2.80
N LEU A 106 11.43 10.98 3.89
CA LEU A 106 10.94 12.35 3.97
C LEU A 106 11.48 13.24 2.85
N GLU A 107 12.74 13.06 2.47
CA GLU A 107 13.42 13.86 1.44
C GLU A 107 12.87 13.62 0.02
N THR A 108 12.14 12.52 -0.20
CA THR A 108 11.58 12.18 -1.52
C THR A 108 10.20 12.78 -1.76
N ILE A 109 9.62 13.44 -0.75
CA ILE A 109 8.28 13.97 -0.83
C ILE A 109 8.24 15.25 -1.66
N SER A 110 7.35 15.30 -2.65
CA SER A 110 7.09 16.51 -3.43
C SER A 110 5.94 17.30 -2.81
N LEU A 111 6.14 18.58 -2.55
CA LEU A 111 5.13 19.47 -1.95
C LEU A 111 4.80 20.63 -2.89
N SER A 112 3.54 21.04 -2.94
CA SER A 112 3.15 22.27 -3.64
C SER A 112 3.61 23.53 -2.88
N GLU A 113 3.36 24.72 -3.44
CA GLU A 113 3.73 26.00 -2.82
C GLU A 113 3.02 26.24 -1.48
N ASN A 114 1.79 25.75 -1.32
CA ASN A 114 1.02 25.87 -0.08
C ASN A 114 0.40 24.51 0.29
N PRO A 115 1.22 23.58 0.82
CA PRO A 115 0.83 22.19 0.95
C PRO A 115 -0.09 21.97 2.14
N LEU A 116 -1.14 21.16 1.95
CA LEU A 116 -1.93 20.59 3.04
C LEU A 116 -1.37 19.21 3.37
N ILE A 117 -0.88 19.04 4.60
CA ILE A 117 -0.21 17.81 5.04
C ILE A 117 -0.92 17.23 6.25
N LEU A 118 -1.19 15.93 6.21
CA LEU A 118 -1.67 15.17 7.36
C LEU A 118 -0.49 14.46 8.04
N VAL A 119 -0.21 14.82 9.28
CA VAL A 119 0.77 14.10 10.11
C VAL A 119 0.03 13.21 11.11
N ALA A 120 0.30 11.91 11.09
CA ALA A 120 -0.26 10.96 12.05
C ALA A 120 0.84 10.38 12.96
N GLU A 121 0.73 10.64 14.26
CA GLU A 121 1.68 10.17 15.27
C GLU A 121 1.37 8.74 15.69
N ALA A 122 2.32 7.84 15.41
CA ALA A 122 2.35 6.43 15.79
C ALA A 122 1.01 5.67 15.65
N PRO A 123 0.29 5.76 14.51
CA PRO A 123 -0.99 5.08 14.35
C PRO A 123 -0.79 3.55 14.36
N GLU A 124 -1.55 2.86 15.20
CA GLU A 124 -1.35 1.42 15.43
C GLU A 124 -2.28 0.55 14.59
N LYS A 125 -3.57 0.89 14.56
CA LYS A 125 -4.60 0.04 13.96
C LYS A 125 -4.61 0.18 12.42
N PRO A 126 -4.43 -0.91 11.65
CA PRO A 126 -4.47 -0.88 10.18
C PRO A 126 -5.74 -0.25 9.59
N GLY A 127 -6.89 -0.45 10.25
CA GLY A 127 -8.16 0.17 9.84
C GLY A 127 -8.13 1.69 9.89
N ASN A 128 -7.55 2.25 10.96
CA ASN A 128 -7.43 3.70 11.13
C ASN A 128 -6.45 4.27 10.09
N ILE A 129 -5.31 3.61 9.87
CA ILE A 129 -4.33 4.05 8.88
C ILE A 129 -4.95 4.09 7.48
N GLY A 130 -5.68 3.04 7.10
CA GLY A 130 -6.35 3.04 5.80
C GLY A 130 -7.46 4.09 5.68
N ALA A 131 -8.18 4.38 6.77
CA ALA A 131 -9.14 5.47 6.80
C ALA A 131 -8.45 6.84 6.61
N LEU A 132 -7.29 7.07 7.24
CA LEU A 132 -6.50 8.29 7.02
C LEU A 132 -6.12 8.45 5.55
N PHE A 133 -5.61 7.40 4.89
CA PHE A 133 -5.27 7.45 3.46
C PHE A 133 -6.48 7.72 2.56
N ARG A 134 -7.65 7.16 2.88
CA ARG A 134 -8.89 7.44 2.14
C ARG A 134 -9.34 8.88 2.30
N THR A 135 -9.29 9.40 3.52
CA THR A 135 -9.66 10.79 3.81
C THR A 135 -8.69 11.75 3.14
N ALA A 136 -7.40 11.45 3.18
CA ALA A 136 -6.35 12.20 2.51
C ALA A 136 -6.54 12.28 0.99
N ASP A 137 -6.78 11.12 0.35
CA ASP A 137 -7.03 11.00 -1.09
C ASP A 137 -8.31 11.77 -1.49
N ALA A 138 -9.39 11.64 -0.70
CA ALA A 138 -10.65 12.33 -0.95
C ALA A 138 -10.57 13.86 -0.75
N ALA A 139 -9.76 14.32 0.22
CA ALA A 139 -9.52 15.73 0.48
C ALA A 139 -8.44 16.33 -0.45
N ASN A 140 -7.81 15.51 -1.30
CA ASN A 140 -6.74 15.89 -2.22
C ASN A 140 -5.61 16.64 -1.51
N ILE A 141 -5.17 16.11 -0.36
CA ILE A 141 -4.05 16.68 0.38
C ILE A 141 -2.71 16.34 -0.31
N ASP A 142 -1.70 17.17 -0.11
CA ASP A 142 -0.39 17.01 -0.77
C ASP A 142 0.40 15.82 -0.26
N ALA A 143 0.25 15.48 1.03
CA ALA A 143 1.04 14.46 1.68
C ALA A 143 0.38 13.86 2.94
N VAL A 144 0.66 12.58 3.16
CA VAL A 144 0.44 11.91 4.46
C VAL A 144 1.78 11.51 5.04
N ILE A 145 2.13 12.04 6.20
CA ILE A 145 3.36 11.70 6.91
C ILE A 145 3.03 10.89 8.17
N ILE A 146 3.60 9.70 8.28
CA ILE A 146 3.42 8.85 9.47
C ILE A 146 4.65 8.99 10.37
N ALA A 147 4.47 9.64 11.53
CA ALA A 147 5.51 9.75 12.54
C ALA A 147 5.60 8.49 13.38
N ASN A 148 6.82 8.03 13.66
CA ASN A 148 7.11 6.83 14.45
C ASN A 148 6.24 5.62 14.05
N PRO A 149 6.29 5.18 12.77
CA PRO A 149 5.40 4.14 12.28
C PRO A 149 5.58 2.83 13.07
N LYS A 150 4.55 2.43 13.81
CA LYS A 150 4.50 1.15 14.54
C LYS A 150 4.05 -0.01 13.65
N THR A 151 3.39 0.31 12.53
CA THR A 151 2.82 -0.67 11.61
C THR A 151 3.42 -0.50 10.23
N ASP A 152 3.72 -1.63 9.60
CA ASP A 152 4.18 -1.71 8.21
C ASP A 152 3.07 -1.29 7.24
N LEU A 153 3.33 -0.25 6.44
CA LEU A 153 2.35 0.33 5.51
C LEU A 153 1.93 -0.62 4.38
N PHE A 154 2.77 -1.59 4.04
CA PHE A 154 2.44 -2.65 3.07
C PHE A 154 1.71 -3.84 3.70
N ASN A 155 1.20 -3.69 4.93
CA ASN A 155 0.33 -4.68 5.55
C ASN A 155 -0.96 -4.86 4.71
N PRO A 156 -1.34 -6.10 4.36
CA PRO A 156 -2.56 -6.37 3.59
C PRO A 156 -3.83 -5.72 4.18
N ASN A 157 -3.89 -5.57 5.50
CA ASN A 157 -5.00 -4.88 6.16
C ASN A 157 -5.07 -3.39 5.84
N ILE A 158 -3.93 -2.70 5.71
CA ILE A 158 -3.88 -1.27 5.37
C ILE A 158 -4.23 -1.06 3.91
N ILE A 159 -3.66 -1.87 3.01
CA ILE A 159 -3.99 -1.85 1.59
C ILE A 159 -5.50 -2.04 1.40
N ARG A 160 -6.07 -3.02 2.11
CA ARG A 160 -7.51 -3.31 2.09
C ARG A 160 -8.35 -2.19 2.68
N SER A 161 -8.03 -1.69 3.87
CA SER A 161 -8.85 -0.67 4.55
C SER A 161 -8.76 0.68 3.84
N SER A 162 -7.64 0.97 3.16
CA SER A 162 -7.48 2.14 2.31
C SER A 162 -8.13 2.01 0.93
N VAL A 163 -8.59 0.82 0.53
CA VAL A 163 -9.16 0.57 -0.81
C VAL A 163 -8.14 0.97 -1.91
N GLY A 164 -6.86 0.74 -1.65
CA GLY A 164 -5.74 1.05 -2.55
C GLY A 164 -5.27 2.52 -2.53
N CYS A 165 -5.90 3.41 -1.76
CA CYS A 165 -5.46 4.82 -1.66
C CYS A 165 -4.04 4.96 -1.08
N VAL A 166 -3.53 3.96 -0.37
CA VAL A 166 -2.11 3.93 0.07
C VAL A 166 -1.12 4.04 -1.09
N PHE A 167 -1.53 3.69 -2.32
CA PHE A 167 -0.64 3.76 -3.49
C PHE A 167 -0.71 5.08 -4.26
N THR A 168 -1.78 5.85 -4.09
CA THR A 168 -2.00 7.12 -4.80
C THR A 168 -1.60 8.33 -3.98
N ASN A 169 -1.54 8.19 -2.65
CA ASN A 169 -1.05 9.24 -1.77
C ASN A 169 0.48 9.38 -1.87
N ASN A 170 0.95 10.60 -1.70
CA ASN A 170 2.34 10.91 -1.46
C ASN A 170 2.65 10.68 0.03
N ILE A 171 3.51 9.71 0.35
CA ILE A 171 3.68 9.20 1.72
C ILE A 171 5.13 9.33 2.15
N ALA A 172 5.33 9.82 3.37
CA ALA A 172 6.62 9.77 4.05
C ALA A 172 6.50 9.22 5.47
N THR A 173 7.62 8.73 5.99
CA THR A 173 7.74 8.24 7.35
C THR A 173 9.04 8.74 7.98
N GLY A 174 9.03 8.92 9.30
CA GLY A 174 10.21 9.35 10.06
C GLY A 174 9.90 9.40 11.54
N SER A 175 10.90 9.74 12.35
CA SER A 175 10.67 10.10 13.75
C SER A 175 9.94 11.44 13.86
N THR A 176 9.27 11.68 14.99
CA THR A 176 8.60 12.96 15.26
C THR A 176 9.57 14.14 15.11
N GLU A 177 10.81 14.00 15.59
CA GLU A 177 11.82 15.05 15.54
C GLU A 177 12.26 15.37 14.11
N GLU A 178 12.50 14.34 13.29
CA GLU A 178 12.84 14.50 11.87
C GLU A 178 11.72 15.20 11.10
N ILE A 179 10.47 14.79 11.34
CA ILE A 179 9.30 15.36 10.66
C ILE A 179 9.10 16.83 11.05
N ILE A 180 9.19 17.17 12.34
CA ILE A 180 9.09 18.57 12.79
C ILE A 180 10.20 19.41 12.16
N SER A 181 11.42 18.88 12.11
CA SER A 181 12.56 19.57 11.52
C SER A 181 12.36 19.82 10.03
N PHE A 182 11.92 18.79 9.29
CA PHE A 182 11.57 18.87 7.88
C PHE A 182 10.50 19.94 7.62
N LEU A 183 9.38 19.90 8.34
CA LEU A 183 8.28 20.85 8.14
C LEU A 183 8.69 22.30 8.45
N LYS A 184 9.54 22.50 9.47
CA LYS A 184 10.10 23.83 9.79
C LYS A 184 11.06 24.33 8.70
N GLN A 185 11.92 23.47 8.16
CA GLN A 185 12.84 23.84 7.07
C GLN A 185 12.08 24.29 5.82
N HIS A 186 10.91 23.71 5.58
CA HIS A 186 10.01 24.07 4.49
C HIS A 186 9.04 25.22 4.84
N ASN A 187 9.19 25.87 6.01
CA ASN A 187 8.32 26.96 6.50
C ASN A 187 6.82 26.59 6.56
N ILE A 188 6.51 25.33 6.87
CA ILE A 188 5.14 24.84 6.96
C ILE A 188 4.61 25.04 8.38
N ASN A 189 3.41 25.64 8.49
CA ASN A 189 2.75 25.85 9.78
C ASN A 189 2.26 24.52 10.37
N LEU A 190 2.50 24.34 11.67
CA LEU A 190 2.15 23.13 12.41
C LEU A 190 0.95 23.39 13.32
N TYR A 191 -0.11 22.61 13.13
CA TYR A 191 -1.30 22.64 13.97
C TYR A 191 -1.55 21.25 14.55
N CYS A 192 -1.83 21.18 15.85
CA CYS A 192 -2.08 19.93 16.55
C CYS A 192 -3.55 19.86 16.98
N ALA A 193 -4.22 18.76 16.62
CA ALA A 193 -5.54 18.44 17.15
C ALA A 193 -5.38 17.87 18.57
N SER A 194 -5.74 18.66 19.58
CA SER A 194 -5.67 18.29 21.00
C SER A 194 -6.99 18.59 21.72
N LEU A 195 -7.33 17.77 22.71
CA LEU A 195 -8.46 18.02 23.61
C LEU A 195 -8.13 19.12 24.64
N GLN A 196 -6.85 19.38 24.89
CA GLN A 196 -6.37 20.35 25.87
C GLN A 196 -5.71 21.54 25.16
N ALA A 197 -5.89 22.74 25.72
CA ALA A 197 -5.31 23.99 25.20
C ALA A 197 -5.58 24.21 23.70
N SER A 198 -6.81 23.93 23.27
CA SER A 198 -7.24 24.05 21.87
C SER A 198 -8.08 25.30 21.62
N ILE A 199 -7.99 25.81 20.40
CA ILE A 199 -8.83 26.87 19.85
C ILE A 199 -9.80 26.20 18.87
N PRO A 200 -11.07 26.65 18.75
CA PRO A 200 -11.96 26.16 17.70
C PRO A 200 -11.29 26.25 16.31
N TYR A 201 -11.36 25.17 15.54
CA TYR A 201 -10.72 25.09 14.22
C TYR A 201 -11.54 25.72 13.08
N HIS A 202 -12.71 26.29 13.39
CA HIS A 202 -13.70 26.79 12.42
C HIS A 202 -14.03 28.27 12.58
N THR A 203 -13.25 29.00 13.38
CA THR A 203 -13.40 30.44 13.63
C THR A 203 -12.38 31.23 12.84
#